data_AF-A0A6N9ITZ8-F1
#
_entry.id   AF-A0A6N9ITZ8-F1
#
_cell.length_a   1.000
_cell.length_b   1.000
_cell.length_c   1.000
_cell.angle_alpha   90.00
_cell.angle_beta   90.00
_cell.angle_gamma   90.00
#
_symmetry.space_group_name_H-M   'P 1'
#
loop_
_entity.id
_entity.type
_entity.pdbx_description
1 polymer ?
#
loop_
_entity_poly.entity_id
_entity_poly.type
_entity_poly.pdbx_seq_one_letter_code
_entity_poly.pdbx_strand_id
1 'polypeptide(L)'
;MNFGQGAKLSVQWNAKPIETHQNQTNGNDDYQRNFGNALEYSAVFKGSQNGKVATATWIMPDGAYYKNLDGTKVRIAKVVGVLSNVVANGDNSNRVILGFFNNPIMHAFSAFANSVDETFYFYDDAGKLINFKDGTAWFGIASLNHWSPAMWDWYKEAEVSETVKAISGAKIYTPNGNITLGDDGKTHEDQVPAHDLGNGFYGVNGTDWSGFAVAKISNGATFRWGKTINDNAGNFHWDENSKTYLPDKGEQTFTQRTSYYQWAMSTDLYGMAKTLTPPTPPTVKYKHTNVALV
;
A
#
# COMPACT_ATOMS: atom_id res chain seq x y z
N MET A 1 13.78 0.02 6.98
CA MET A 1 13.34 -1.15 7.78
C MET A 1 13.84 -2.42 7.10
N ASN A 2 13.62 -3.59 7.65
CA ASN A 2 13.79 -4.88 6.99
C ASN A 2 12.77 -5.82 7.62
N PHE A 3 12.04 -6.58 6.81
CA PHE A 3 10.98 -7.48 7.28
C PHE A 3 11.36 -8.97 7.21
N GLY A 4 12.51 -9.33 6.62
CA GLY A 4 12.93 -10.71 6.43
C GLY A 4 11.97 -11.51 5.53
N GLN A 5 12.19 -12.82 5.45
CA GLN A 5 11.33 -13.78 4.75
C GLN A 5 10.73 -14.77 5.75
N GLY A 6 9.50 -15.26 5.48
CA GLY A 6 8.85 -16.25 6.33
C GLY A 6 8.08 -15.68 7.53
N ALA A 7 7.51 -14.49 7.39
CA ALA A 7 6.54 -14.00 8.37
C ALA A 7 5.29 -14.90 8.38
N LYS A 8 4.57 -14.90 9.51
CA LYS A 8 3.31 -15.64 9.66
C LYS A 8 2.16 -14.66 9.81
N LEU A 9 1.24 -14.68 8.86
CA LEU A 9 0.04 -13.85 8.87
C LEU A 9 -1.13 -14.53 9.60
N SER A 10 -1.87 -13.72 10.38
CA SER A 10 -3.22 -14.03 10.84
C SER A 10 -4.12 -12.82 10.61
N VAL A 11 -5.38 -13.05 10.23
CA VAL A 11 -6.36 -11.98 9.97
C VAL A 11 -7.60 -12.14 10.84
N GLN A 12 -8.00 -11.05 11.50
CA GLN A 12 -9.29 -10.94 12.15
C GLN A 12 -10.18 -10.01 11.33
N TRP A 13 -11.31 -10.52 10.83
CA TRP A 13 -12.35 -9.70 10.22
C TRP A 13 -13.18 -9.03 11.33
N ASN A 14 -13.14 -7.70 11.39
CA ASN A 14 -13.83 -6.89 12.39
C ASN A 14 -15.23 -6.47 11.92
N ALA A 15 -15.39 -6.19 10.62
CA ALA A 15 -16.70 -6.15 9.98
C ALA A 15 -17.10 -7.57 9.54
N LYS A 16 -18.41 -7.83 9.41
CA LYS A 16 -18.94 -9.16 9.02
C LYS A 16 -18.86 -9.34 7.49
N PRO A 17 -17.98 -10.21 6.98
CA PRO A 17 -17.93 -10.50 5.55
C PRO A 17 -19.13 -11.34 5.12
N ILE A 18 -19.45 -11.32 3.83
CA ILE A 18 -20.35 -12.31 3.22
C ILE A 18 -19.62 -13.65 3.11
N GLU A 19 -18.37 -13.59 2.69
CA GLU A 19 -17.53 -14.74 2.40
C GLU A 19 -16.08 -14.42 2.76
N THR A 20 -15.33 -15.42 3.20
CA THR A 20 -13.91 -15.32 3.53
C THR A 20 -13.17 -16.55 3.06
N HIS A 21 -11.94 -16.34 2.58
CA HIS A 21 -11.05 -17.41 2.11
C HIS A 21 -9.69 -17.32 2.78
N GLN A 22 -9.03 -18.48 2.91
CA GLN A 22 -7.72 -18.61 3.54
C GLN A 22 -6.84 -19.66 2.83
N ASN A 23 -5.52 -19.55 2.98
CA ASN A 23 -4.49 -20.46 2.48
C ASN A 23 -4.44 -20.60 0.95
N GLN A 24 -4.61 -19.52 0.19
CA GLN A 24 -4.63 -19.61 -1.28
C GLN A 24 -3.21 -19.78 -1.87
N THR A 25 -2.18 -19.41 -1.11
CA THR A 25 -0.77 -19.43 -1.54
C THR A 25 -0.09 -20.79 -1.46
N ASN A 26 -0.66 -21.75 -0.70
CA ASN A 26 0.04 -22.97 -0.25
C ASN A 26 1.44 -22.70 0.35
N GLY A 27 1.69 -21.49 0.87
CA GLY A 27 3.00 -21.06 1.40
C GLY A 27 4.02 -20.66 0.32
N ASN A 28 3.60 -20.47 -0.94
CA ASN A 28 4.45 -19.93 -1.98
C ASN A 28 4.39 -18.40 -1.99
N ASP A 29 5.50 -17.76 -1.60
CA ASP A 29 5.66 -16.30 -1.64
C ASP A 29 6.01 -15.79 -3.06
N ASP A 30 6.10 -16.67 -4.07
CA ASP A 30 6.50 -16.31 -5.43
C ASP A 30 5.33 -15.75 -6.27
N TYR A 31 5.38 -14.43 -6.47
CA TYR A 31 4.39 -13.59 -7.14
C TYR A 31 4.31 -13.80 -8.67
N GLN A 32 5.29 -14.46 -9.29
CA GLN A 32 5.61 -14.21 -10.70
C GLN A 32 4.53 -14.54 -11.75
N ARG A 33 3.39 -15.20 -11.44
CA ARG A 33 2.42 -15.56 -12.50
C ARG A 33 0.92 -15.47 -12.23
N ASN A 34 0.40 -15.45 -10.99
CA ASN A 34 -1.05 -15.43 -10.76
C ASN A 34 -1.46 -14.73 -9.46
N PHE A 35 -1.83 -13.45 -9.57
CA PHE A 35 -2.21 -12.59 -8.44
C PHE A 35 -3.31 -13.18 -7.54
N GLY A 36 -4.35 -13.77 -8.14
CA GLY A 36 -5.46 -14.39 -7.41
C GLY A 36 -5.08 -15.61 -6.57
N ASN A 37 -3.91 -16.21 -6.84
CA ASN A 37 -3.42 -17.39 -6.10
C ASN A 37 -2.41 -17.00 -5.02
N ALA A 38 -2.09 -15.71 -4.89
CA ALA A 38 -1.07 -15.21 -3.97
C ALA A 38 -1.66 -14.58 -2.69
N LEU A 39 -2.98 -14.47 -2.55
CA LEU A 39 -3.60 -13.96 -1.33
C LEU A 39 -3.66 -15.05 -0.26
N GLU A 40 -3.13 -14.79 0.92
CA GLU A 40 -3.24 -15.76 2.02
C GLU A 40 -4.61 -15.69 2.68
N TYR A 41 -5.18 -14.48 2.78
CA TYR A 41 -6.54 -14.25 3.26
C TYR A 41 -7.26 -13.29 2.32
N SER A 42 -8.55 -13.51 2.10
CA SER A 42 -9.40 -12.55 1.39
C SER A 42 -10.84 -12.56 1.89
N ALA A 43 -11.58 -11.49 1.61
CA ALA A 43 -12.96 -11.35 2.01
C ALA A 43 -13.81 -10.56 1.01
N VAL A 44 -15.09 -10.94 0.98
CA VAL A 44 -16.16 -10.32 0.20
C VAL A 44 -17.08 -9.56 1.14
N PHE A 45 -17.45 -8.33 0.78
CA PHE A 45 -18.37 -7.50 1.56
C PHE A 45 -19.43 -6.87 0.68
N LYS A 46 -20.62 -6.63 1.26
CA LYS A 46 -21.69 -5.92 0.55
C LYS A 46 -21.43 -4.41 0.61
N GLY A 47 -20.80 -3.88 -0.43
CA GLY A 47 -20.54 -2.44 -0.55
C GLY A 47 -19.60 -1.91 0.53
N SER A 48 -19.67 -0.60 0.78
CA SER A 48 -18.74 0.12 1.66
C SER A 48 -18.87 -0.30 3.13
N GLN A 49 -17.74 -0.32 3.84
CA GLN A 49 -17.64 -0.70 5.25
C GLN A 49 -17.03 0.46 6.06
N ASN A 50 -17.80 0.98 7.02
CA ASN A 50 -17.36 2.08 7.89
C ASN A 50 -16.67 1.56 9.16
N GLY A 51 -15.72 2.32 9.68
CA GLY A 51 -14.97 1.94 10.88
C GLY A 51 -13.97 0.82 10.61
N LYS A 52 -13.63 0.04 11.65
CA LYS A 52 -12.63 -1.02 11.58
C LYS A 52 -13.16 -2.23 10.81
N VAL A 53 -12.52 -2.60 9.71
CA VAL A 53 -12.95 -3.69 8.81
C VAL A 53 -12.15 -4.96 9.04
N ALA A 54 -10.83 -4.86 9.13
CA ALA A 54 -9.95 -6.01 9.32
C ALA A 54 -8.70 -5.65 10.12
N THR A 55 -8.13 -6.64 10.82
CA THR A 55 -6.82 -6.55 11.47
C THR A 55 -5.95 -7.68 10.94
N ALA A 56 -4.90 -7.34 10.22
CA ALA A 56 -3.87 -8.28 9.80
C ALA A 56 -2.68 -8.18 10.76
N THR A 57 -2.21 -9.33 11.25
CA THR A 57 -1.08 -9.43 12.17
C THR A 57 -0.03 -10.35 11.56
N TRP A 58 1.14 -9.79 11.27
CA TRP A 58 2.32 -10.53 10.86
C TRP A 58 3.26 -10.71 12.04
N ILE A 59 3.54 -11.96 12.39
CA ILE A 59 4.64 -12.31 13.30
C ILE A 59 5.90 -12.43 12.46
N MET A 60 6.90 -11.62 12.78
CA MET A 60 8.07 -11.42 11.93
C MET A 60 9.20 -12.39 12.29
N PRO A 61 10.00 -12.85 11.30
CA PRO A 61 11.18 -13.67 11.55
C PRO A 61 12.30 -12.86 12.22
N ASP A 62 13.25 -13.52 12.90
CA ASP A 62 14.32 -12.90 13.70
C ASP A 62 15.16 -11.82 12.98
N GLY A 63 15.20 -11.88 11.64
CA GLY A 63 15.89 -10.92 10.79
C GLY A 63 15.19 -9.58 10.57
N ALA A 64 13.97 -9.35 11.07
CA ALA A 64 13.26 -8.08 10.81
C ALA A 64 13.64 -6.97 11.80
N TYR A 65 13.98 -5.79 11.32
CA TYR A 65 14.42 -4.67 12.16
C TYR A 65 14.14 -3.30 11.53
N TYR A 66 14.22 -2.24 12.32
CA TYR A 66 14.51 -0.90 11.81
C TYR A 66 15.89 -0.44 12.28
N LYS A 67 16.51 0.44 11.50
CA LYS A 67 17.86 0.95 11.74
C LYS A 67 17.76 2.40 12.19
N ASN A 68 18.39 2.72 13.31
CA ASN A 68 18.53 4.09 13.80
C ASN A 68 19.59 4.86 12.98
N LEU A 69 19.62 6.18 13.13
CA LEU A 69 20.60 7.04 12.44
C LEU A 69 22.06 6.71 12.83
N ASP A 70 22.28 6.26 14.07
CA ASP A 70 23.58 5.79 14.57
C ASP A 70 23.96 4.39 14.06
N GLY A 71 23.09 3.76 13.28
CA GLY A 71 23.28 2.43 12.71
C GLY A 71 22.85 1.27 13.60
N THR A 72 22.46 1.52 14.85
CA THR A 72 21.92 0.48 15.73
C THR A 72 20.61 -0.07 15.18
N LYS A 73 20.41 -1.38 15.34
CA LYS A 73 19.23 -2.09 14.86
C LYS A 73 18.31 -2.37 16.03
N VAL A 74 17.01 -2.16 15.81
CA VAL A 74 15.96 -2.52 16.77
C VAL A 74 15.04 -3.52 16.08
N ARG A 75 14.88 -4.68 16.70
CA ARG A 75 14.07 -5.80 16.21
C ARG A 75 12.60 -5.40 16.11
N ILE A 76 11.94 -5.82 15.02
CA ILE A 76 10.48 -5.71 14.83
C ILE A 76 9.89 -7.12 14.91
N ALA A 77 9.36 -7.52 16.06
CA ALA A 77 8.83 -8.87 16.26
C ALA A 77 7.44 -9.07 15.63
N LYS A 78 6.65 -7.99 15.54
CA LYS A 78 5.27 -8.05 15.04
C LYS A 78 4.88 -6.75 14.34
N VAL A 79 4.17 -6.89 13.22
CA VAL A 79 3.51 -5.80 12.49
C VAL A 79 2.01 -6.05 12.51
N VAL A 80 1.23 -4.99 12.77
CA VAL A 80 -0.23 -5.04 12.72
C VAL A 80 -0.74 -3.97 11.77
N GLY A 81 -1.45 -4.37 10.72
CA GLY A 81 -2.19 -3.50 9.82
C GLY A 81 -3.68 -3.51 10.20
N VAL A 82 -4.27 -2.32 10.36
CA VAL A 82 -5.69 -2.16 10.65
C VAL A 82 -6.35 -1.45 9.49
N LEU A 83 -7.16 -2.19 8.73
CA LEU A 83 -7.92 -1.64 7.60
C LEU A 83 -9.26 -1.12 8.09
N SER A 84 -9.64 0.04 7.59
CA SER A 84 -10.84 0.78 8.00
C SER A 84 -11.40 1.62 6.85
N ASN A 85 -12.66 2.04 7.01
CA ASN A 85 -13.34 2.97 6.09
C ASN A 85 -13.17 2.58 4.60
N VAL A 86 -13.50 1.32 4.29
CA VAL A 86 -13.43 0.79 2.93
C VAL A 86 -14.59 1.37 2.13
N VAL A 87 -14.27 2.17 1.13
CA VAL A 87 -15.24 2.75 0.20
C VAL A 87 -15.29 1.85 -1.02
N ALA A 88 -16.31 1.00 -1.10
CA ALA A 88 -16.54 0.16 -2.27
C ALA A 88 -16.94 1.01 -3.47
N ASN A 89 -16.50 0.61 -4.65
CA ASN A 89 -17.19 0.95 -5.87
C ASN A 89 -18.38 -0.01 -6.01
N GLY A 90 -19.62 0.49 -6.01
CA GLY A 90 -20.83 -0.32 -6.22
C GLY A 90 -21.11 -1.46 -5.21
N ASP A 91 -21.89 -2.45 -5.65
CA ASP A 91 -22.16 -3.68 -4.90
C ASP A 91 -21.05 -4.70 -5.17
N ASN A 92 -20.40 -5.20 -4.11
CA ASN A 92 -19.29 -6.14 -4.19
C ASN A 92 -19.62 -7.50 -3.56
N SER A 93 -20.91 -7.87 -3.50
CA SER A 93 -21.36 -9.10 -2.84
C SER A 93 -20.90 -10.42 -3.45
N ASN A 94 -20.23 -10.39 -4.61
CA ASN A 94 -19.71 -11.56 -5.32
C ASN A 94 -18.21 -11.45 -5.66
N ARG A 95 -17.47 -10.52 -5.04
CA ARG A 95 -16.07 -10.25 -5.37
C ARG A 95 -15.23 -9.83 -4.18
N VAL A 96 -13.97 -10.25 -4.19
CA VAL A 96 -13.00 -9.86 -3.16
C VAL A 96 -12.82 -8.36 -3.19
N ILE A 97 -12.99 -7.71 -2.04
CA ILE A 97 -12.70 -6.29 -1.88
C ILE A 97 -11.41 -6.05 -1.09
N LEU A 98 -11.05 -6.98 -0.20
CA LEU A 98 -9.84 -6.93 0.60
C LEU A 98 -9.12 -8.28 0.59
N GLY A 99 -7.80 -8.24 0.44
CA GLY A 99 -6.92 -9.39 0.54
C GLY A 99 -5.61 -9.05 1.26
N PHE A 100 -4.96 -10.07 1.77
CA PHE A 100 -3.69 -9.95 2.49
C PHE A 100 -2.70 -11.00 1.99
N PHE A 101 -1.45 -10.60 1.84
CA PHE A 101 -0.35 -11.49 1.50
C PHE A 101 0.35 -11.97 2.76
N ASN A 102 0.80 -13.24 2.77
CA ASN A 102 1.60 -13.74 3.88
C ASN A 102 2.92 -12.95 4.01
N ASN A 103 3.49 -12.52 2.88
CA ASN A 103 4.65 -11.62 2.83
C ASN A 103 4.24 -10.17 3.23
N PRO A 104 4.74 -9.63 4.36
CA PRO A 104 4.41 -8.28 4.83
C PRO A 104 5.00 -7.16 3.96
N ILE A 105 5.90 -7.47 3.01
CA ILE A 105 6.36 -6.49 2.02
C ILE A 105 5.30 -6.31 0.94
N MET A 106 4.69 -7.40 0.46
CA MET A 106 3.54 -7.33 -0.46
C MET A 106 2.26 -6.85 0.25
N HIS A 107 2.17 -7.16 1.54
CA HIS A 107 1.28 -6.56 2.52
C HIS A 107 -0.22 -6.79 2.27
N ALA A 108 -0.87 -5.92 1.50
CA ALA A 108 -2.32 -5.92 1.35
C ALA A 108 -2.78 -5.54 -0.06
N PHE A 109 -4.02 -5.90 -0.33
CA PHE A 109 -4.68 -5.75 -1.61
C PHE A 109 -6.09 -5.21 -1.43
N SER A 110 -6.51 -4.39 -2.39
CA SER A 110 -7.93 -4.11 -2.58
C SER A 110 -8.32 -4.18 -4.05
N ALA A 111 -9.41 -4.88 -4.32
CA ALA A 111 -10.10 -4.82 -5.61
C ALA A 111 -11.46 -4.16 -5.44
N PHE A 112 -11.90 -3.41 -6.45
CA PHE A 112 -13.24 -2.81 -6.49
C PHE A 112 -13.57 -1.88 -5.30
N ALA A 113 -12.55 -1.37 -4.59
CA ALA A 113 -12.69 -0.25 -3.66
C ALA A 113 -12.13 1.02 -4.27
N ASN A 114 -12.79 2.14 -4.07
CA ASN A 114 -12.26 3.45 -4.41
C ASN A 114 -11.28 3.96 -3.35
N SER A 115 -11.42 3.53 -2.09
CA SER A 115 -10.42 3.82 -1.06
C SER A 115 -10.46 2.89 0.14
N VAL A 116 -9.33 2.78 0.83
CA VAL A 116 -9.17 2.08 2.11
C VAL A 116 -8.25 2.90 3.02
N ASP A 117 -8.65 3.10 4.27
CA ASP A 117 -7.76 3.65 5.30
C ASP A 117 -7.02 2.49 5.99
N GLU A 118 -5.70 2.60 6.14
CA GLU A 118 -4.91 1.63 6.87
C GLU A 118 -4.01 2.28 7.91
N THR A 119 -4.04 1.74 9.14
CA THR A 119 -3.17 2.13 10.24
C THR A 119 -2.16 1.04 10.59
N PHE A 120 -0.90 1.42 10.77
CA PHE A 120 0.20 0.48 11.02
C PHE A 120 0.74 0.58 12.44
N TYR A 121 0.91 -0.58 13.09
CA TYR A 121 1.55 -0.70 14.39
C TYR A 121 2.72 -1.68 14.38
N PHE A 122 3.79 -1.32 15.07
CA PHE A 122 5.03 -2.10 15.13
C PHE A 122 5.37 -2.43 16.58
N TYR A 123 5.73 -3.68 16.85
CA TYR A 123 6.01 -4.16 18.19
C TYR A 123 7.38 -4.85 18.28
N ASP A 124 8.04 -4.70 19.42
CA ASP A 124 9.27 -5.41 19.77
C ASP A 124 8.97 -6.81 20.34
N ASP A 125 10.02 -7.55 20.71
CA ASP A 125 9.92 -8.91 21.27
C ASP A 125 9.17 -8.95 22.60
N ALA A 126 9.14 -7.85 23.35
CA ALA A 126 8.38 -7.72 24.59
C ALA A 126 6.90 -7.39 24.35
N GLY A 127 6.48 -7.28 23.08
CA GLY A 127 5.12 -6.91 22.70
C GLY A 127 4.80 -5.42 22.96
N LYS A 128 5.81 -4.58 23.17
CA LYS A 128 5.63 -3.13 23.34
C LYS A 128 5.67 -2.43 21.99
N LEU A 129 4.91 -1.34 21.87
CA LEU A 129 4.97 -0.49 20.69
C LEU A 129 6.38 0.10 20.55
N ILE A 130 6.94 -0.07 19.37
CA ILE A 130 8.23 0.53 19.02
C ILE A 130 8.05 2.03 18.88
N ASN A 131 8.78 2.80 19.67
CA ASN A 131 8.90 4.23 19.49
C ASN A 131 10.00 4.54 18.47
N PHE A 132 9.62 4.82 17.22
CA PHE A 132 10.59 5.20 16.19
C PHE A 132 11.22 6.53 16.53
N LYS A 133 12.57 6.58 16.53
CA LYS A 133 13.28 7.85 16.64
C LYS A 133 12.96 8.73 15.43
N ASP A 134 13.04 10.03 15.62
CA ASP A 134 12.71 10.96 14.55
C ASP A 134 13.63 10.74 13.34
N GLY A 135 13.03 10.55 12.17
CA GLY A 135 13.74 10.36 10.91
C GLY A 135 14.30 8.95 10.66
N THR A 136 13.97 7.95 11.49
CA THR A 136 14.51 6.58 11.31
C THR A 136 13.56 5.59 10.62
N ALA A 137 12.26 5.86 10.62
CA ALA A 137 11.25 4.99 10.02
C ALA A 137 10.62 5.62 8.78
N TRP A 138 10.77 4.93 7.65
CA TRP A 138 10.31 5.36 6.34
C TRP A 138 9.68 4.20 5.59
N PHE A 139 8.57 4.47 4.90
CA PHE A 139 7.99 3.60 3.88
C PHE A 139 8.32 4.10 2.49
N GLY A 140 8.72 3.19 1.61
CA GLY A 140 8.59 3.41 0.17
C GLY A 140 7.14 3.14 -0.25
N ILE A 141 6.58 4.05 -1.04
CA ILE A 141 5.25 3.93 -1.62
C ILE A 141 5.44 3.92 -3.13
N ALA A 142 5.22 2.78 -3.77
CA ALA A 142 5.48 2.56 -5.18
C ALA A 142 4.22 2.12 -5.91
N SER A 143 4.31 1.99 -7.24
CA SER A 143 3.23 1.52 -8.10
C SER A 143 1.98 2.40 -8.01
N LEU A 144 2.14 3.72 -7.80
CA LEU A 144 1.01 4.65 -7.88
C LEU A 144 0.69 4.90 -9.35
N ASN A 145 0.03 3.93 -9.98
CA ASN A 145 -0.19 3.92 -11.42
C ASN A 145 -1.21 4.98 -11.87
N HIS A 146 -0.97 5.51 -13.07
CA HIS A 146 -1.95 6.32 -13.81
C HIS A 146 -2.07 5.79 -15.25
N TRP A 147 -3.31 5.51 -15.67
CA TRP A 147 -3.67 5.04 -17.01
C TRP A 147 -4.83 5.88 -17.55
N SER A 148 -4.77 6.30 -18.82
CA SER A 148 -5.73 7.19 -19.45
C SER A 148 -6.01 6.77 -20.90
N PRO A 149 -7.27 6.83 -21.38
CA PRO A 149 -7.64 6.56 -22.77
C PRO A 149 -6.98 7.50 -23.79
N ALA A 150 -6.38 8.61 -23.36
CA ALA A 150 -5.59 9.47 -24.24
C ALA A 150 -4.19 8.90 -24.57
N MET A 151 -3.78 7.80 -23.92
CA MET A 151 -2.44 7.24 -24.04
C MET A 151 -2.23 6.44 -25.34
N TRP A 152 -3.19 5.59 -25.71
CA TRP A 152 -3.09 4.78 -26.92
C TRP A 152 -4.42 4.78 -27.68
N ASP A 153 -4.36 4.88 -29.01
CA ASP A 153 -5.55 4.84 -29.88
C ASP A 153 -6.41 3.57 -29.68
N TRP A 154 -5.78 2.49 -29.20
CA TRP A 154 -6.41 1.21 -28.90
C TRP A 154 -6.86 1.06 -27.44
N TYR A 155 -6.42 1.92 -26.51
CA TYR A 155 -6.86 1.90 -25.12
C TYR A 155 -8.20 2.63 -25.00
N LYS A 156 -9.28 1.85 -24.83
CA LYS A 156 -10.66 2.37 -24.73
C LYS A 156 -11.22 2.30 -23.31
N GLU A 157 -10.40 1.90 -22.35
CA GLU A 157 -10.80 1.80 -20.95
C GLU A 157 -10.86 3.19 -20.29
N ALA A 158 -11.60 3.27 -19.19
CA ALA A 158 -11.72 4.50 -18.44
C ALA A 158 -10.42 4.85 -17.71
N GLU A 159 -10.20 6.15 -17.48
CA GLU A 159 -9.03 6.62 -16.75
C GLU A 159 -9.00 6.06 -15.32
N VAL A 160 -7.80 5.66 -14.89
CA VAL A 160 -7.50 5.09 -13.59
C VAL A 160 -6.32 5.84 -12.99
N SER A 161 -6.46 6.22 -11.73
CA SER A 161 -5.40 6.86 -10.95
C SER A 161 -5.32 6.23 -9.57
N GLU A 162 -4.14 5.77 -9.19
CA GLU A 162 -3.82 5.31 -7.85
C GLU A 162 -3.14 6.41 -7.06
N THR A 163 -3.59 6.59 -5.82
CA THR A 163 -3.19 7.70 -4.97
C THR A 163 -3.02 7.27 -3.53
N VAL A 164 -2.25 8.05 -2.79
CA VAL A 164 -2.04 7.86 -1.36
C VAL A 164 -2.14 9.19 -0.63
N LYS A 165 -2.71 9.19 0.57
CA LYS A 165 -2.77 10.36 1.45
C LYS A 165 -2.36 9.97 2.86
N ALA A 166 -1.51 10.78 3.49
CA ALA A 166 -1.26 10.65 4.92
C ALA A 166 -2.42 11.27 5.72
N ILE A 167 -3.03 10.49 6.61
CA ILE A 167 -4.15 10.92 7.46
C ILE A 167 -3.64 11.35 8.83
N SER A 168 -2.76 10.54 9.44
CA SER A 168 -2.17 10.83 10.75
C SER A 168 -0.85 10.07 10.91
N GLY A 169 0.02 10.52 11.82
CA GLY A 169 1.28 9.81 12.15
C GLY A 169 2.24 9.61 10.97
N ALA A 170 2.02 10.29 9.85
CA ALA A 170 2.82 10.16 8.64
C ALA A 170 2.94 11.50 7.91
N LYS A 171 4.02 11.63 7.14
CA LYS A 171 4.19 12.72 6.19
C LYS A 171 4.83 12.17 4.92
N ILE A 172 4.19 12.45 3.78
CA ILE A 172 4.64 12.01 2.45
C ILE A 172 5.59 13.06 1.87
N TYR A 173 6.60 12.58 1.16
CA TYR A 173 7.59 13.38 0.45
C TYR A 173 7.74 12.85 -0.97
N THR A 174 7.84 13.78 -1.91
CA THR A 174 8.17 13.51 -3.30
C THR A 174 9.70 13.45 -3.44
N PRO A 175 10.26 12.36 -3.99
CA PRO A 175 11.68 12.24 -4.26
C PRO A 175 12.13 13.14 -5.42
N ASN A 176 13.41 13.47 -5.46
CA ASN A 176 14.00 14.19 -6.59
C ASN A 176 14.39 13.22 -7.70
N GLY A 177 13.67 13.26 -8.82
CA GLY A 177 13.96 12.47 -10.00
C GLY A 177 13.41 11.04 -9.95
N ASN A 178 13.43 10.39 -11.11
CA ASN A 178 12.91 9.04 -11.30
C ASN A 178 13.77 8.02 -10.55
N ILE A 179 13.16 6.87 -10.23
CA ILE A 179 13.85 5.71 -9.68
C ILE A 179 13.55 4.48 -10.53
N THR A 180 14.38 3.46 -10.42
CA THR A 180 14.10 2.14 -11.01
C THR A 180 13.98 1.14 -9.86
N LEU A 181 12.86 0.42 -9.81
CA LEU A 181 12.69 -0.72 -8.92
C LEU A 181 13.18 -1.98 -9.64
N GLY A 182 13.83 -2.89 -8.92
CA GLY A 182 14.24 -4.18 -9.46
C GLY A 182 14.21 -5.24 -8.38
N ASP A 183 13.54 -6.35 -8.68
CA ASP A 183 13.37 -7.47 -7.74
C ASP A 183 14.46 -8.55 -7.91
N ASP A 184 15.15 -8.61 -9.05
CA ASP A 184 16.08 -9.72 -9.36
C ASP A 184 17.28 -9.35 -10.27
N GLY A 185 17.49 -8.06 -10.55
CA GLY A 185 18.54 -7.56 -11.44
C GLY A 185 18.32 -7.86 -12.93
N LYS A 186 17.14 -8.37 -13.31
CA LYS A 186 16.72 -8.64 -14.70
C LYS A 186 15.44 -7.93 -15.09
N THR A 187 14.55 -7.72 -14.11
CA THR A 187 13.32 -6.95 -14.26
C THR A 187 13.50 -5.57 -13.65
N HIS A 188 13.15 -4.55 -14.42
CA HIS A 188 13.28 -3.14 -14.04
C HIS A 188 11.97 -2.42 -14.34
N GLU A 189 11.43 -1.74 -13.34
CA GLU A 189 10.26 -0.87 -13.51
C GLU A 189 10.64 0.57 -13.14
N ASP A 190 10.59 1.46 -14.13
CA ASP A 190 10.85 2.88 -13.92
C ASP A 190 9.66 3.53 -13.24
N GLN A 191 9.94 4.26 -12.17
CA GLN A 191 8.96 5.02 -11.40
C GLN A 191 9.30 6.51 -11.46
N VAL A 192 8.28 7.34 -11.66
CA VAL A 192 8.42 8.81 -11.56
C VAL A 192 8.04 9.29 -10.17
N PRO A 193 8.53 10.46 -9.73
CA PRO A 193 8.07 11.05 -8.48
C PRO A 193 6.54 11.28 -8.47
N ALA A 194 5.87 10.83 -7.42
CA ALA A 194 4.47 11.17 -7.19
C ALA A 194 4.34 12.57 -6.59
N HIS A 195 3.39 13.36 -7.08
CA HIS A 195 3.16 14.76 -6.72
C HIS A 195 1.85 14.93 -5.95
N ASP A 196 1.74 15.99 -5.15
CA ASP A 196 0.47 16.39 -4.54
C ASP A 196 -0.50 16.86 -5.63
N LEU A 197 -1.57 16.10 -5.84
CA LEU A 197 -2.65 16.36 -6.79
C LEU A 197 -3.73 17.28 -6.19
N GLY A 198 -3.56 17.71 -4.94
CA GLY A 198 -4.50 18.51 -4.19
C GLY A 198 -5.14 17.73 -3.04
N ASN A 199 -5.60 18.46 -2.02
CA ASN A 199 -6.20 17.90 -0.80
C ASN A 199 -5.31 16.88 -0.06
N GLY A 200 -4.00 16.88 -0.33
CA GLY A 200 -2.99 15.99 0.26
C GLY A 200 -2.95 14.59 -0.34
N PHE A 201 -3.55 14.36 -1.51
CA PHE A 201 -3.41 13.11 -2.25
C PHE A 201 -2.20 13.17 -3.17
N TYR A 202 -1.31 12.19 -3.03
CA TYR A 202 -0.12 12.02 -3.86
C TYR A 202 -0.36 10.96 -4.91
N GLY A 203 0.00 11.25 -6.16
CA GLY A 203 -0.08 10.35 -7.30
C GLY A 203 0.71 10.89 -8.49
N VAL A 204 0.64 10.24 -9.64
CA VAL A 204 1.28 10.75 -10.87
C VAL A 204 0.38 11.78 -11.53
N ASN A 205 0.97 12.88 -12.00
CA ASN A 205 0.30 13.87 -12.85
C ASN A 205 0.84 13.73 -14.29
N GLY A 206 -0.04 13.49 -15.26
CA GLY A 206 0.35 13.32 -16.67
C GLY A 206 0.40 11.85 -17.13
N THR A 207 1.01 11.58 -18.29
CA THR A 207 0.90 10.28 -18.99
C THR A 207 1.98 9.25 -18.62
N ASP A 208 1.51 8.00 -18.41
CA ASP A 208 2.21 6.71 -18.48
C ASP A 208 3.38 6.48 -17.52
N TRP A 209 3.12 6.58 -16.21
CA TRP A 209 4.11 6.18 -15.22
C TRP A 209 3.49 5.52 -13.99
N SER A 210 4.26 4.60 -13.41
CA SER A 210 4.09 4.17 -12.04
C SER A 210 4.74 5.22 -11.13
N GLY A 211 3.99 5.73 -10.16
CA GLY A 211 4.47 6.76 -9.25
C GLY A 211 5.17 6.18 -8.02
N PHE A 212 6.17 6.91 -7.53
CA PHE A 212 6.86 6.62 -6.30
C PHE A 212 6.92 7.83 -5.36
N ALA A 213 6.64 7.59 -4.09
CA ALA A 213 6.80 8.52 -2.98
C ALA A 213 7.47 7.82 -1.79
N VAL A 214 7.91 8.61 -0.82
CA VAL A 214 8.35 8.09 0.48
C VAL A 214 7.56 8.73 1.59
N ALA A 215 7.29 7.99 2.66
CA ALA A 215 6.62 8.53 3.83
C ALA A 215 7.47 8.33 5.07
N LYS A 216 7.71 9.42 5.81
CA LYS A 216 8.20 9.35 7.18
C LYS A 216 7.03 8.96 8.08
N ILE A 217 7.23 7.98 8.95
CA ILE A 217 6.16 7.45 9.80
C ILE A 217 6.52 7.46 11.27
N SER A 218 5.50 7.61 12.11
CA SER A 218 5.49 7.19 13.51
C SER A 218 4.70 5.89 13.65
N ASN A 219 4.81 5.24 14.81
CA ASN A 219 3.93 4.12 15.13
C ASN A 219 2.48 4.62 15.23
N GLY A 220 1.52 3.89 14.67
CA GLY A 220 0.15 4.35 14.48
C GLY A 220 -0.06 5.28 13.28
N ALA A 221 0.87 5.29 12.32
CA ALA A 221 0.69 6.00 11.05
C ALA A 221 -0.52 5.47 10.30
N THR A 222 -1.37 6.38 9.82
CA THR A 222 -2.56 6.07 9.00
C THR A 222 -2.43 6.67 7.62
N PHE A 223 -2.62 5.83 6.60
CA PHE A 223 -2.70 6.23 5.20
C PHE A 223 -4.09 5.96 4.64
N ARG A 224 -4.53 6.79 3.70
CA ARG A 224 -5.64 6.50 2.80
C ARG A 224 -5.07 6.12 1.45
N TRP A 225 -5.31 4.89 1.05
CA TRP A 225 -5.01 4.40 -0.29
C TRP A 225 -6.26 4.58 -1.14
N GLY A 226 -6.11 5.17 -2.32
CA GLY A 226 -7.23 5.49 -3.19
C GLY A 226 -6.98 5.05 -4.61
N LYS A 227 -8.05 4.65 -5.29
CA LYS A 227 -8.05 4.39 -6.73
C LYS A 227 -9.30 5.00 -7.36
N THR A 228 -9.14 5.71 -8.46
CA THR A 228 -10.29 6.05 -9.32
C THR A 228 -10.62 4.81 -10.15
N ILE A 229 -11.70 4.12 -9.77
CA ILE A 229 -12.23 2.99 -10.54
C ILE A 229 -13.49 3.47 -11.25
N ASN A 230 -13.51 3.35 -12.58
CA ASN A 230 -14.64 3.76 -13.41
C ASN A 230 -15.36 2.58 -14.06
N ASP A 231 -14.80 1.36 -13.96
CA ASP A 231 -15.45 0.13 -14.40
C ASP A 231 -15.50 -0.86 -13.26
N ASN A 232 -16.71 -1.31 -12.96
CA ASN A 232 -17.03 -2.24 -11.89
C ASN A 232 -17.88 -3.41 -12.43
N ALA A 233 -17.76 -3.69 -13.73
CA ALA A 233 -18.43 -4.80 -14.39
C ALA A 233 -17.70 -6.13 -14.14
N GLY A 234 -18.45 -7.23 -14.21
CA GLY A 234 -17.94 -8.59 -14.03
C GLY A 234 -18.59 -9.31 -12.85
N ASN A 235 -19.08 -10.52 -13.10
CA ASN A 235 -19.49 -11.47 -12.07
C ASN A 235 -18.37 -12.49 -11.87
N PHE A 236 -18.06 -12.77 -10.61
CA PHE A 236 -16.99 -13.69 -10.22
C PHE A 236 -17.53 -14.71 -9.22
N HIS A 237 -16.90 -15.88 -9.21
CA HIS A 237 -17.16 -16.91 -8.21
C HIS A 237 -15.85 -17.46 -7.68
N TRP A 238 -15.89 -17.92 -6.43
CA TRP A 238 -14.79 -18.65 -5.84
C TRP A 238 -14.75 -20.08 -6.39
N ASP A 239 -13.58 -20.49 -6.89
CA ASP A 239 -13.32 -21.88 -7.26
C ASP A 239 -12.47 -22.57 -6.18
N GLU A 240 -13.08 -23.53 -5.49
CA GLU A 240 -12.44 -24.23 -4.38
C GLU A 240 -11.26 -25.12 -4.79
N ASN A 241 -11.23 -25.57 -6.05
CA ASN A 241 -10.18 -26.47 -6.54
C ASN A 241 -8.89 -25.71 -6.83
N SER A 242 -9.01 -24.56 -7.50
CA SER A 242 -7.89 -23.69 -7.85
C SER A 242 -7.57 -22.63 -6.79
N LYS A 243 -8.43 -22.50 -5.76
CA LYS A 243 -8.30 -21.52 -4.67
C LYS A 243 -8.16 -20.11 -5.19
N THR A 244 -8.97 -19.74 -6.18
CA THR A 244 -8.94 -18.40 -6.79
C THR A 244 -10.33 -17.96 -7.23
N TYR A 245 -10.48 -16.64 -7.46
CA TYR A 245 -11.71 -16.11 -8.06
C TYR A 245 -11.63 -16.19 -9.58
N LEU A 246 -12.62 -16.86 -10.16
CA LEU A 246 -12.75 -16.99 -11.61
C LEU A 246 -13.88 -16.09 -12.10
N PRO A 247 -13.75 -15.49 -13.30
CA PRO A 247 -14.86 -14.81 -13.94
C PRO A 247 -15.93 -15.82 -14.36
N ASP A 248 -17.19 -15.38 -14.31
CA ASP A 248 -18.28 -16.14 -14.93
C ASP A 248 -18.09 -16.22 -16.45
N LYS A 249 -18.77 -17.18 -17.09
CA LYS A 249 -18.62 -17.43 -18.53
C LYS A 249 -19.00 -16.19 -19.35
N GLY A 250 -18.01 -15.65 -20.08
CA GLY A 250 -18.19 -14.46 -20.93
C GLY A 250 -17.86 -13.14 -20.23
N GLU A 251 -17.53 -13.17 -18.94
CA GLU A 251 -17.04 -12.01 -18.18
C GLU A 251 -15.53 -11.84 -18.34
N GLN A 252 -15.06 -10.62 -18.11
CA GLN A 252 -13.65 -10.27 -18.16
C GLN A 252 -12.88 -10.79 -16.93
N THR A 253 -11.58 -11.07 -17.08
CA THR A 253 -10.75 -11.63 -16.00
C THR A 253 -10.57 -10.68 -14.82
N PHE A 254 -10.58 -11.25 -13.60
CA PHE A 254 -10.42 -10.56 -12.31
C PHE A 254 -9.17 -9.66 -12.22
N THR A 255 -8.13 -9.97 -12.99
CA THR A 255 -6.82 -9.30 -13.00
C THR A 255 -6.68 -8.19 -14.04
N GLN A 256 -7.76 -7.69 -14.63
CA GLN A 256 -7.63 -6.48 -15.46
C GLN A 256 -7.20 -5.29 -14.59
N ARG A 257 -6.26 -4.49 -15.12
CA ARG A 257 -5.54 -3.42 -14.40
C ARG A 257 -6.47 -2.35 -13.81
N THR A 258 -7.69 -2.23 -14.33
CA THR A 258 -8.74 -1.31 -13.87
C THR A 258 -9.39 -1.74 -12.57
N SER A 259 -9.38 -3.03 -12.23
CA SER A 259 -10.22 -3.60 -11.16
C SER A 259 -9.57 -3.61 -9.78
N TYR A 260 -8.24 -3.45 -9.68
CA TYR A 260 -7.53 -3.62 -8.41
C TYR A 260 -6.35 -2.68 -8.20
N TYR A 261 -5.96 -2.45 -6.95
CA TYR A 261 -4.68 -1.87 -6.60
C TYR A 261 -4.08 -2.57 -5.38
N GLN A 262 -2.76 -2.51 -5.30
CA GLN A 262 -1.98 -3.08 -4.21
C GLN A 262 -1.09 -1.99 -3.62
N TRP A 263 -0.67 -2.17 -2.38
CA TRP A 263 0.38 -1.33 -1.83
C TRP A 263 1.34 -2.18 -1.04
N ALA A 264 2.61 -2.05 -1.39
CA ALA A 264 3.70 -2.74 -0.75
C ALA A 264 4.32 -1.87 0.35
N MET A 265 4.72 -2.49 1.45
CA MET A 265 5.58 -1.84 2.43
C MET A 265 7.05 -2.07 2.05
N SER A 266 7.64 -1.17 1.26
CA SER A 266 9.07 -1.27 0.95
C SER A 266 9.92 -0.68 2.07
N THR A 267 10.95 -1.44 2.45
CA THR A 267 11.76 -1.14 3.62
C THR A 267 13.19 -0.70 3.34
N ASP A 268 13.68 -0.83 2.11
CA ASP A 268 15.06 -0.50 1.76
C ASP A 268 15.18 0.86 1.05
N LEU A 269 15.21 1.92 1.85
CA LEU A 269 15.63 3.26 1.40
C LEU A 269 17.09 3.57 1.79
N TYR A 270 17.79 2.64 2.46
CA TYR A 270 19.15 2.91 2.97
C TYR A 270 20.24 2.83 1.89
N GLY A 271 19.91 2.32 0.69
CA GLY A 271 20.69 2.54 -0.54
C GLY A 271 20.35 3.84 -1.29
N MET A 272 19.14 4.39 -1.10
CA MET A 272 18.62 5.58 -1.80
C MET A 272 18.83 6.90 -1.01
N ALA A 273 19.22 6.82 0.26
CA ALA A 273 19.52 7.98 1.10
C ALA A 273 20.77 8.78 0.67
N LYS A 274 21.50 8.36 -0.38
CA LYS A 274 22.60 9.15 -0.96
C LYS A 274 22.15 10.19 -1.98
N THR A 275 20.96 10.05 -2.58
CA THR A 275 20.45 10.97 -3.63
C THR A 275 19.25 11.79 -3.19
N LEU A 276 18.57 11.40 -2.10
CA LEU A 276 17.54 12.22 -1.48
C LEU A 276 18.20 13.31 -0.63
N THR A 277 18.26 14.53 -1.16
CA THR A 277 18.48 15.71 -0.31
C THR A 277 17.21 15.89 0.53
N PRO A 278 17.26 15.79 1.87
CA PRO A 278 16.13 16.16 2.69
C PRO A 278 15.72 17.60 2.33
N PRO A 279 14.42 17.94 2.22
CA PRO A 279 14.04 19.33 2.03
C PRO A 279 14.68 20.16 3.14
N THR A 280 15.43 21.19 2.75
CA THR A 280 15.99 22.14 3.71
C THR A 280 14.84 22.69 4.54
N PRO A 281 14.91 22.63 5.89
CA PRO A 281 13.90 23.24 6.73
C PRO A 281 13.67 24.68 6.25
N PRO A 282 12.42 25.14 6.06
CA PRO A 282 12.18 26.52 5.67
C PRO A 282 12.93 27.41 6.65
N THR A 283 13.85 28.21 6.13
CA THR A 283 14.51 29.23 6.94
C THR A 283 13.42 30.25 7.26
N VAL A 284 12.80 30.11 8.44
CA VAL A 284 11.92 31.15 8.97
C VAL A 284 12.82 32.33 9.27
N LYS A 285 12.96 33.24 8.30
CA LYS A 285 13.46 34.57 8.57
C LYS A 285 12.35 35.26 9.34
N TYR A 286 12.47 35.30 10.66
CA TYR A 286 11.77 36.31 11.43
C TYR A 286 12.21 37.66 10.85
N LYS A 287 11.29 38.36 10.17
CA LYS A 287 11.42 39.80 10.09
C LYS A 287 11.23 40.26 11.53
N HIS A 288 12.34 40.56 12.21
CA HIS A 288 12.28 41.48 13.33
C HIS A 288 11.80 42.82 12.75
N THR A 289 10.48 43.01 12.68
CA THR A 289 9.94 44.35 12.75
C THR A 289 10.26 44.82 14.16
N ASN A 290 11.25 45.70 14.26
CA ASN A 290 11.35 46.58 15.41
C ASN A 290 10.04 47.37 15.45
N VAL A 291 9.08 46.89 16.24
CA VAL A 291 7.97 47.72 16.66
C VAL A 291 8.62 48.73 17.59
N ALA A 292 8.87 49.93 17.08
CA ALA A 292 9.14 51.07 17.93
C ALA A 292 7.90 51.24 18.81
N LEU A 293 8.09 51.12 20.12
CA LEU A 293 7.15 51.64 21.10
C LEU A 293 6.97 53.14 20.79
N VAL A 294 5.75 53.53 20.42
CA VAL A 294 5.26 54.90 20.51
C VAL A 294 4.41 54.98 21.76
#